data_AF-A0A943SJE0-F1
#
_entry.id   AF-A0A943SJE0-F1
#
_cell.length_a   1.000
_cell.length_b   1.000
_cell.length_c   1.000
_cell.angle_alpha   90.00
_cell.angle_beta   90.00
_cell.angle_gamma   90.00
#
_symmetry.space_group_name_H-M   'P 1'
#
loop_
_entity.id
_entity.type
_entity.pdbx_description
1 polymer ?
#
loop_
_entity_poly.entity_id
_entity_poly.type
_entity_poly.pdbx_seq_one_letter_code
_entity_poly.pdbx_strand_id
1 'polypeptide(L)'
;MSHRIGKTAIKSCHRLTYGQVNRMLEEDDAELIAQYSDIIEDLRQMQELAQNMRALRFQKGSIDFELGEAEIELNKAGKPIRIDLREHRTAERLIEEFMVTCNNTVAEIFAQAELPFIYRIHETPDEERIQELSIFLSNFGYRLPTGE
;
A
#
# COMPACT_ATOMS: atom_id res chain seq x y z
N MET A 1 5.56 -14.98 13.76
CA MET A 1 6.43 -13.80 13.97
C MET A 1 6.13 -13.22 15.33
N SER A 2 7.15 -12.86 16.11
CA SER A 2 6.95 -12.14 17.38
C SER A 2 6.81 -10.65 17.12
N HIS A 3 5.88 -9.98 17.79
CA HIS A 3 5.72 -8.52 17.76
C HIS A 3 5.64 -7.97 19.18
N ARG A 4 5.87 -6.66 19.34
CA ARG A 4 5.70 -5.96 20.62
C ARG A 4 5.05 -4.60 20.38
N ILE A 5 3.94 -4.35 21.06
CA ILE A 5 3.27 -3.04 21.05
C ILE A 5 3.53 -2.34 22.38
N GLY A 6 3.85 -1.06 22.32
CA GLY A 6 4.07 -0.25 23.50
C GLY A 6 4.26 1.21 23.15
N LYS A 7 4.14 2.07 24.17
CA LYS A 7 4.44 3.50 24.02
C LYS A 7 5.94 3.70 23.88
N THR A 8 6.36 4.49 22.91
CA THR A 8 7.76 4.82 22.65
C THR A 8 7.93 6.32 22.43
N ALA A 9 9.18 6.79 22.44
CA ALA A 9 9.56 8.14 22.02
C ALA A 9 10.54 8.04 20.85
N ILE A 10 10.31 8.82 19.80
CA ILE A 10 11.16 8.87 18.60
C ILE A 10 11.56 10.31 18.29
N LYS A 11 12.68 10.48 17.58
CA LYS A 11 13.10 11.75 16.99
C LYS A 11 13.34 11.50 15.50
N SER A 12 12.48 12.03 14.63
CA SER A 12 12.67 11.90 13.18
C SER A 12 13.96 12.59 12.76
N CYS A 13 14.89 11.84 12.17
CA CYS A 13 16.17 12.39 11.71
C CYS A 13 16.01 13.17 10.41
N HIS A 14 15.09 12.71 9.55
CA HIS A 14 14.84 13.28 8.22
C HIS A 14 13.33 13.47 7.98
N ARG A 15 13.00 14.38 7.06
CA ARG A 15 11.67 14.52 6.47
C ARG A 15 11.80 14.33 4.96
N LEU A 16 11.32 13.19 4.47
CA LEU A 16 11.39 12.83 3.06
C LEU A 16 10.03 13.01 2.39
N THR A 17 10.04 13.29 1.08
CA THR A 17 8.86 13.16 0.21
C THR A 17 8.93 11.85 -0.57
N TYR A 18 7.78 11.34 -1.02
CA TYR A 18 7.76 10.17 -1.89
C TYR A 18 8.63 10.36 -3.14
N GLY A 19 8.57 11.53 -3.76
CA GLY A 19 9.43 11.87 -4.91
C GLY A 19 10.92 11.78 -4.60
N GLN A 20 11.38 12.20 -3.42
CA GLN A 20 12.79 12.05 -3.02
C GLN A 20 13.17 10.57 -2.87
N VAL A 21 12.33 9.78 -2.22
CA VAL A 21 12.58 8.34 -2.03
C VAL A 21 12.56 7.60 -3.36
N ASN A 22 11.59 7.89 -4.24
CA ASN A 22 11.50 7.32 -5.58
C ASN A 22 12.74 7.65 -6.41
N ARG A 23 13.21 8.90 -6.40
CA ARG A 23 14.45 9.29 -7.08
C ARG A 23 15.69 8.56 -6.56
N MET A 24 15.77 8.34 -5.24
CA MET A 24 16.88 7.59 -4.65
C MET A 24 16.83 6.09 -4.96
N LEU A 25 15.64 5.47 -5.00
CA LEU A 25 15.49 4.02 -5.12
C LEU A 25 15.26 3.52 -6.56
N GLU A 26 14.73 4.36 -7.45
CA GLU A 26 14.40 3.98 -8.83
C GLU A 26 15.27 4.68 -9.87
N GLU A 27 15.74 5.90 -9.59
CA GLU A 27 16.46 6.74 -10.57
C GLU A 27 17.95 6.89 -10.25
N ASP A 28 18.44 6.25 -9.18
CA ASP A 28 19.84 6.31 -8.71
C ASP A 28 20.39 7.75 -8.61
N ASP A 29 19.58 8.67 -8.08
CA ASP A 29 19.96 10.08 -7.92
C ASP A 29 21.15 10.25 -6.97
N ALA A 30 22.34 10.45 -7.54
CA ALA A 30 23.59 10.52 -6.80
C ALA A 30 23.66 11.69 -5.81
N GLU A 31 22.99 12.82 -6.09
CA GLU A 31 22.99 13.98 -5.18
C GLU A 31 22.15 13.68 -3.94
N LEU A 32 20.95 13.12 -4.14
CA LEU A 32 20.09 12.72 -3.02
C LEU A 32 20.70 11.56 -2.23
N ILE A 33 21.28 10.57 -2.91
CA ILE A 33 21.96 9.44 -2.24
C ILE A 33 23.13 9.93 -1.39
N ALA A 34 23.91 10.91 -1.87
CA ALA A 34 24.98 11.50 -1.07
C ALA A 34 24.42 12.28 0.13
N GLN A 35 23.34 13.06 -0.08
CA GLN A 35 22.67 13.84 0.97
C GLN A 35 22.10 12.95 2.09
N TYR A 36 21.51 11.80 1.74
CA TYR A 36 20.87 10.86 2.66
C TYR A 36 21.67 9.56 2.82
N SER A 37 23.00 9.67 2.71
CA SER A 37 23.92 8.53 2.77
C SER A 37 23.88 7.78 4.10
N ASP A 38 23.39 8.42 5.16
CA ASP A 38 23.20 7.83 6.49
C ASP A 38 22.00 6.88 6.56
N ILE A 39 21.04 6.96 5.64
CA ILE A 39 19.80 6.15 5.64
C ILE A 39 19.52 5.42 4.33
N ILE A 40 20.30 5.64 3.26
CA ILE A 40 20.01 5.07 1.93
C ILE A 40 19.98 3.54 1.95
N GLU A 41 20.85 2.91 2.72
CA GLU A 41 20.89 1.45 2.81
C GLU A 41 19.69 0.90 3.57
N ASP A 42 19.24 1.59 4.62
CA ASP A 42 17.99 1.25 5.31
C ASP A 42 16.78 1.36 4.36
N LEU A 43 16.73 2.40 3.52
CA LEU A 43 15.65 2.57 2.53
C LEU A 43 15.63 1.41 1.51
N ARG A 44 16.79 0.92 1.08
CA ARG A 44 16.89 -0.24 0.17
C ARG A 44 16.44 -1.54 0.83
N GLN A 45 16.83 -1.76 2.09
CA GLN A 45 16.34 -2.92 2.86
C GLN A 45 14.83 -2.84 3.10
N MET A 46 14.32 -1.64 3.36
CA MET A 46 12.88 -1.40 3.50
C MET A 46 12.13 -1.69 2.20
N GLN A 47 12.69 -1.32 1.04
CA GLN A 47 12.13 -1.64 -0.27
C GLN A 47 12.07 -3.16 -0.50
N GLU A 48 13.16 -3.88 -0.27
CA GLU A 48 13.21 -5.34 -0.42
C GLU A 48 12.19 -6.03 0.50
N LEU A 49 12.13 -5.60 1.76
CA LEU A 49 11.18 -6.12 2.72
C LEU A 49 9.73 -5.88 2.28
N ALA A 50 9.40 -4.66 1.82
CA ALA A 50 8.07 -4.34 1.31
C ALA A 50 7.68 -5.19 0.09
N GLN A 51 8.62 -5.43 -0.84
CA GLN A 51 8.39 -6.32 -1.98
C GLN A 51 8.06 -7.75 -1.55
N ASN A 52 8.80 -8.29 -0.58
CA ASN A 52 8.56 -9.62 -0.01
C ASN A 52 7.20 -9.70 0.71
N MET A 53 6.86 -8.67 1.48
CA MET A 53 5.57 -8.57 2.18
C MET A 53 4.40 -8.51 1.18
N ARG A 54 4.54 -7.73 0.10
CA ARG A 54 3.57 -7.64 -0.98
C ARG A 54 3.36 -8.99 -1.66
N ALA A 55 4.45 -9.68 -2.02
CA ALA A 55 4.38 -11.01 -2.63
C ALA A 55 3.63 -12.01 -1.74
N LEU A 56 3.92 -12.03 -0.44
CA LEU A 56 3.22 -12.87 0.53
C LEU A 56 1.72 -12.50 0.65
N ARG A 57 1.40 -11.21 0.61
CA ARG A 57 0.03 -10.70 0.68
C ARG A 57 -0.81 -11.17 -0.51
N PHE A 58 -0.27 -11.10 -1.73
CA PHE A 58 -0.93 -11.63 -2.94
C PHE A 58 -1.04 -13.16 -2.93
N GLN A 59 -0.02 -13.87 -2.45
CA GLN A 59 -0.09 -15.33 -2.31
C GLN A 59 -1.25 -15.76 -1.39
N LYS A 60 -1.62 -14.93 -0.42
CA LYS A 60 -2.77 -15.14 0.47
C LYS A 60 -4.12 -14.68 -0.12
N GLY A 61 -4.17 -14.33 -1.41
CA GLY A 61 -5.41 -13.95 -2.09
C GLY A 61 -5.81 -12.49 -1.93
N SER A 62 -4.87 -11.61 -1.57
CA SER A 62 -5.16 -10.17 -1.58
C SER A 62 -5.39 -9.66 -3.00
N ILE A 63 -6.32 -8.72 -3.14
CA ILE A 63 -6.69 -8.10 -4.40
C ILE A 63 -6.17 -6.66 -4.38
N ASP A 64 -5.57 -6.23 -5.48
CA ASP A 64 -5.09 -4.86 -5.67
C ASP A 64 -5.96 -4.18 -6.73
N PHE A 65 -6.62 -3.09 -6.32
CA PHE A 65 -7.42 -2.26 -7.20
C PHE A 65 -6.58 -1.04 -7.54
N GLU A 66 -5.69 -1.15 -8.53
CA GLU A 66 -4.98 0.00 -9.09
C GLU A 66 -5.96 0.88 -9.89
N LEU A 67 -6.80 1.61 -9.16
CA LEU A 67 -7.67 2.65 -9.70
C LEU A 67 -6.86 3.92 -9.82
N GLY A 68 -6.75 4.47 -11.03
CA GLY A 68 -6.06 5.74 -11.25
C GLY A 68 -6.74 6.86 -10.47
N GLU A 69 -6.06 7.39 -9.45
CA GLU A 69 -6.49 8.59 -8.74
C GLU A 69 -6.12 9.84 -9.55
N ALA A 70 -6.97 10.87 -9.52
CA ALA A 70 -6.67 12.15 -10.15
C ALA A 70 -5.80 13.02 -9.24
N GLU A 71 -4.67 13.50 -9.74
CA GLU A 71 -3.85 14.54 -9.13
C GLU A 71 -4.19 15.88 -9.79
N ILE A 72 -4.61 16.87 -8.97
CA ILE A 72 -5.05 18.18 -9.47
C ILE A 72 -4.04 19.25 -9.06
N GLU A 73 -3.36 19.83 -10.04
CA GLU A 73 -2.48 20.97 -9.83
C GLU A 73 -3.31 22.25 -9.73
N LEU A 74 -3.14 22.99 -8.62
CA LEU A 74 -3.83 24.25 -8.37
C LEU A 74 -2.87 25.43 -8.51
N ASN A 75 -3.32 26.53 -9.10
CA ASN A 75 -2.57 27.78 -9.05
C ASN A 75 -2.69 28.48 -7.68
N LYS A 76 -1.96 29.60 -7.50
CA LYS A 76 -1.98 30.40 -6.26
C LYS A 76 -3.36 30.92 -5.83
N ALA A 77 -4.32 30.99 -6.76
CA ALA A 77 -5.69 31.39 -6.48
C ALA A 77 -6.63 30.19 -6.22
N GLY A 78 -6.09 28.97 -6.12
CA GLY A 78 -6.85 27.75 -5.88
C GLY A 78 -7.60 27.23 -7.12
N LYS A 79 -7.29 27.72 -8.32
CA LYS A 79 -7.93 27.24 -9.56
C LYS A 79 -7.16 26.06 -10.15
N PRO A 80 -7.84 24.97 -10.56
CA PRO A 80 -7.22 23.88 -11.29
C PRO A 80 -6.58 24.36 -12.59
N ILE A 81 -5.31 24.02 -12.79
CA ILE A 81 -4.56 24.31 -14.02
C ILE A 81 -4.17 23.04 -14.77
N ARG A 82 -4.11 21.90 -14.07
CA ARG A 82 -3.76 20.60 -14.65
C ARG A 82 -4.41 19.47 -13.86
N ILE A 83 -4.76 18.39 -14.56
CA ILE A 83 -5.23 17.14 -13.98
C ILE A 83 -4.39 16.03 -14.60
N ASP A 84 -3.68 15.29 -13.76
CA ASP A 84 -2.89 14.13 -14.14
C ASP A 84 -3.37 12.89 -13.38
N LEU A 85 -2.90 11.71 -13.81
CA LEU A 85 -3.07 10.49 -13.02
C LEU A 85 -1.96 10.43 -11.98
N ARG A 86 -2.35 10.18 -10.73
CA ARG A 86 -1.41 10.00 -9.64
C ARG A 86 -0.64 8.69 -9.83
N GLU A 87 0.69 8.78 -9.78
CA GLU A 87 1.55 7.60 -9.88
C GLU A 87 1.68 6.92 -8.51
N HIS A 88 1.66 5.59 -8.50
CA HIS A 88 1.86 4.77 -7.31
C HIS A 88 3.19 4.01 -7.43
N ARG A 89 4.29 4.69 -7.07
CA ARG A 89 5.66 4.23 -7.27
C ARG A 89 6.19 3.47 -6.03
N THR A 90 7.49 3.18 -6.01
CA THR A 90 8.13 2.36 -4.96
C THR A 90 7.89 2.91 -3.57
N ALA A 91 8.05 4.22 -3.35
CA ALA A 91 7.95 4.82 -2.04
C ALA A 91 6.52 4.75 -1.47
N GLU A 92 5.52 4.96 -2.33
CA GLU A 92 4.11 4.81 -1.99
C GLU A 92 3.80 3.37 -1.57
N ARG A 93 4.19 2.39 -2.41
CA ARG A 93 4.00 0.95 -2.13
C ARG A 93 4.74 0.52 -0.85
N LEU A 94 5.95 1.00 -0.64
CA LEU A 94 6.78 0.67 0.52
C LEU A 94 6.08 1.05 1.82
N ILE A 95 5.58 2.28 1.93
CA ILE A 95 4.87 2.73 3.13
C ILE A 95 3.52 2.01 3.28
N GLU A 96 2.82 1.77 2.18
CA GLU A 96 1.57 1.03 2.19
C GLU A 96 1.72 -0.36 2.83
N GLU A 97 2.74 -1.14 2.43
CA GLU A 97 2.95 -2.49 2.97
C GLU A 97 3.25 -2.51 4.47
N PHE A 98 4.06 -1.55 4.94
CA PHE A 98 4.31 -1.41 6.37
C PHE A 98 3.06 -1.01 7.15
N MET A 99 2.28 -0.07 6.62
CA MET A 99 1.05 0.37 7.27
C MET A 99 -0.01 -0.73 7.31
N VAL A 100 -0.18 -1.50 6.22
CA VAL A 100 -1.10 -2.65 6.18
C VAL A 100 -0.70 -3.69 7.21
N THR A 101 0.59 -4.00 7.30
CA THR A 101 1.09 -5.01 8.26
C THR A 101 0.96 -4.54 9.70
N CYS A 102 1.23 -3.26 9.97
CA CYS A 102 0.99 -2.65 11.28
C CYS A 102 -0.49 -2.75 11.68
N ASN A 103 -1.39 -2.31 10.79
CA ASN A 103 -2.83 -2.33 11.04
C ASN A 103 -3.36 -3.74 11.28
N ASN A 104 -2.94 -4.72 10.47
CA ASN A 104 -3.31 -6.12 10.64
C ASN A 104 -2.81 -6.68 11.97
N THR A 105 -1.57 -6.36 12.36
CA THR A 105 -0.99 -6.80 13.64
C THR A 105 -1.79 -6.26 14.83
N VAL A 106 -2.16 -4.98 14.80
CA VAL A 106 -2.99 -4.38 15.84
C VAL A 106 -4.37 -5.05 15.87
N ALA A 107 -5.03 -5.18 14.73
CA ALA A 107 -6.35 -5.81 14.65
C ALA A 107 -6.35 -7.25 15.17
N GLU A 108 -5.32 -8.04 14.83
CA GLU A 108 -5.16 -9.42 15.27
C GLU A 108 -5.04 -9.54 16.80
N ILE A 109 -4.26 -8.67 17.43
CA ILE A 109 -4.07 -8.68 18.90
C ILE A 109 -5.39 -8.37 19.62
N PHE A 110 -6.09 -7.33 19.18
CA PHE A 110 -7.36 -6.95 19.80
C PHE A 110 -8.44 -8.02 19.58
N ALA A 111 -8.44 -8.67 18.42
CA ALA A 111 -9.33 -9.79 18.14
C ALA A 111 -9.03 -11.00 19.03
N GLN A 112 -7.75 -11.39 19.16
CA GLN A 112 -7.32 -12.50 20.03
C GLN A 112 -7.58 -12.22 21.51
N ALA A 113 -7.50 -10.97 21.93
CA ALA A 113 -7.78 -10.54 23.30
C ALA A 113 -9.29 -10.35 23.58
N GLU A 114 -10.15 -10.53 22.58
CA GLU A 114 -11.61 -10.30 22.65
C GLU A 114 -11.96 -8.89 23.18
N LEU A 115 -11.12 -7.90 22.86
CA LEU A 115 -11.32 -6.53 23.30
C LEU A 115 -12.17 -5.74 22.31
N PRO A 116 -13.03 -4.81 22.78
CA PRO A 116 -13.75 -3.93 21.89
C PRO A 116 -12.78 -3.03 21.12
N PHE A 117 -12.86 -3.08 19.78
CA PHE A 117 -11.99 -2.34 18.88
C PHE A 117 -12.76 -1.92 17.63
N ILE A 118 -12.30 -0.86 16.96
CA ILE A 118 -12.90 -0.40 15.71
C ILE A 118 -12.24 -1.15 14.56
N TYR A 119 -13.01 -1.98 13.86
CA TYR A 119 -12.54 -2.72 12.69
C TYR A 119 -12.99 -2.04 11.40
N ARG A 120 -12.13 -2.12 10.38
CA ARG A 120 -12.48 -1.80 9.00
C ARG A 120 -12.79 -3.09 8.27
N ILE A 121 -14.07 -3.40 8.12
CA ILE A 121 -14.54 -4.65 7.53
C ILE A 121 -14.94 -4.38 6.07
N HIS A 122 -14.45 -5.22 5.17
CA HIS A 122 -14.91 -5.32 3.79
C HIS A 122 -15.72 -6.60 3.66
N GLU A 123 -17.01 -6.48 3.38
CA GLU A 123 -17.91 -7.63 3.22
C GLU A 123 -17.60 -8.39 1.93
N THR A 124 -17.94 -9.68 1.92
CA THR A 124 -17.86 -10.49 0.70
C THR A 124 -18.82 -9.95 -0.36
N PRO A 125 -18.48 -10.04 -1.65
CA PRO A 125 -19.42 -9.69 -2.71
C PRO A 125 -20.72 -10.48 -2.59
N ASP A 126 -21.82 -9.83 -2.94
CA ASP A 126 -23.14 -10.44 -3.00
C ASP A 126 -23.18 -11.60 -4.02
N GLU A 127 -23.78 -12.73 -3.63
CA GLU A 127 -23.78 -13.95 -4.46
C GLU A 127 -24.50 -13.76 -5.79
N GLU A 128 -25.60 -12.99 -5.83
CA GLU A 128 -26.35 -12.71 -7.05
C GLU A 128 -25.48 -11.90 -8.03
N ARG A 129 -24.78 -10.88 -7.52
CA ARG A 129 -23.84 -10.08 -8.33
C ARG A 129 -22.69 -10.92 -8.90
N ILE A 130 -22.18 -11.89 -8.14
CA ILE A 130 -21.13 -12.81 -8.63
C ILE A 130 -21.66 -13.72 -9.75
N GLN A 131 -22.89 -14.22 -9.61
CA GLN A 131 -23.53 -15.03 -10.65
C GLN A 131 -23.75 -14.23 -11.94
N GLU A 132 -24.27 -13.01 -11.83
CA GLU A 132 -24.42 -12.10 -12.97
C GLU A 132 -23.09 -11.85 -13.69
N LEU A 133 -22.03 -11.56 -12.93
CA LEU A 133 -20.68 -11.38 -13.47
C LEU A 133 -20.17 -12.65 -14.18
N SER A 134 -20.42 -13.83 -13.59
CA SER A 134 -20.03 -15.12 -14.18
C SER A 134 -20.71 -15.36 -15.53
N ILE A 135 -22.02 -15.11 -15.62
CA ILE A 135 -22.79 -15.23 -16.87
C ILE A 135 -22.24 -14.25 -17.90
N PHE A 136 -22.03 -12.98 -17.52
CA PHE A 136 -21.46 -11.97 -18.41
C PHE A 136 -20.11 -12.39 -18.98
N LEU A 137 -19.17 -12.83 -18.13
CA LEU A 137 -17.83 -13.27 -18.53
C LEU A 137 -17.84 -14.54 -19.38
N SER A 138 -18.80 -15.45 -19.15
CA SER A 138 -18.92 -16.69 -19.92
C SER A 138 -19.19 -16.43 -21.41
N ASN A 139 -19.90 -15.35 -21.74
CA ASN A 139 -20.12 -14.93 -23.12
C ASN A 139 -18.83 -14.54 -23.86
N PHE A 140 -17.78 -14.17 -23.11
CA PHE A 140 -16.45 -13.84 -23.63
C PHE A 140 -15.46 -15.02 -23.53
N GLY A 141 -15.93 -16.21 -23.13
CA GLY A 141 -15.10 -17.41 -22.99
C GLY A 141 -14.32 -17.50 -21.66
N TYR A 142 -14.54 -16.58 -20.72
CA TYR A 142 -13.94 -16.64 -19.38
C TYR A 142 -14.84 -17.38 -18.41
N ARG A 143 -14.26 -18.19 -17.51
CA ARG A 143 -14.99 -18.81 -16.40
C ARG A 143 -14.40 -18.31 -15.09
N LEU A 144 -15.27 -17.82 -14.20
CA LEU A 144 -14.87 -17.56 -12.83
C LEU A 144 -14.58 -18.91 -12.15
N PRO A 145 -13.44 -19.06 -11.46
CA PRO A 145 -13.24 -20.19 -10.58
C PRO A 145 -14.30 -20.10 -9.49
N THR A 146 -15.27 -21.02 -9.51
CA THR A 146 -16.14 -21.28 -8.37
C THR A 146 -15.25 -21.79 -7.26
N GLY A 147 -15.15 -21.04 -6.16
CA GLY A 147 -14.38 -21.44 -4.99
C GLY A 147 -15.00 -22.67 -4.34
N GLU A 148 -14.49 -23.84 -4.69
CA GLU A 148 -14.44 -25.03 -3.83
C GLU A 148 -12.98 -25.27 -3.41
#